data_AF-A0A9D7IYS8-F1
#
_entry.id   AF-A0A9D7IYS8-F1
#
_cell.length_a   1.000
_cell.length_b   1.000
_cell.length_c   1.000
_cell.angle_alpha   90.00
_cell.angle_beta   90.00
_cell.angle_gamma   90.00
#
_symmetry.space_group_name_H-M   'P 1'
#
loop_
_entity.id
_entity.type
_entity.pdbx_description
1 polymer ?
#
loop_
_entity_poly.entity_id
_entity_poly.type
_entity_poly.pdbx_seq_one_letter_code
_entity_poly.pdbx_strand_id
1 'polypeptide(L)'
;MKRLLVYSHDTFGLGNVRRMLAICRHLLESIDDLSILLVTGSAVIHSLRLPDDLDYIKLPCLTRVGRGEYTAKYLSSSLEEVVTLRSDLILAAVRNFKPDLLMVDKKPLGVKRELIPAFEYLVESLPETKKILIIRDVLDQPRIIVSNWERNGHYEAIKHLYDRVLILGQREIFDPIKEYSFPVEVIDKVSFCGYIKKESDPEKSLEIRRRLLIEDGQQLVLVTPGR
;
A
#
# COMPACT_ATOMS: atom_id res chain seq x y z
N MET A 1 9.65 -21.26 -7.72
CA MET A 1 9.76 -19.94 -7.07
C MET A 1 8.65 -19.03 -7.56
N LYS A 2 7.73 -18.65 -6.65
CA LYS A 2 6.68 -17.67 -6.88
C LYS A 2 7.23 -16.27 -6.68
N ARG A 3 6.84 -15.32 -7.52
CA ARG A 3 7.33 -13.94 -7.50
C ARG A 3 6.20 -12.96 -7.28
N LEU A 4 6.28 -12.22 -6.18
CA LEU A 4 5.33 -11.18 -5.82
C LEU A 4 5.99 -9.80 -5.93
N LEU A 5 5.49 -8.96 -6.82
CA LEU A 5 5.86 -7.55 -6.83
C LEU A 5 4.84 -6.75 -6.03
N VAL A 6 5.31 -6.02 -5.03
CA VAL A 6 4.48 -5.14 -4.21
C VAL A 6 4.79 -3.70 -4.55
N TYR A 7 3.80 -2.93 -4.96
CA TYR A 7 3.91 -1.49 -5.11
C TYR A 7 3.31 -0.78 -3.88
N SER A 8 4.11 0.07 -3.24
CA SER A 8 3.68 0.93 -2.14
C SER A 8 3.96 2.40 -2.44
N HIS A 9 2.89 3.18 -2.61
CA HIS A 9 2.97 4.56 -3.07
C HIS A 9 3.71 5.54 -2.14
N ASP A 10 3.82 5.22 -0.85
CA ASP A 10 4.31 6.03 0.28
C ASP A 10 4.85 7.44 -0.06
N THR A 11 4.07 8.48 0.26
CA THR A 11 4.42 9.88 -0.03
C THR A 11 4.56 10.78 1.20
N PHE A 12 4.27 10.31 2.42
CA PHE A 12 4.32 11.19 3.60
C PHE A 12 4.51 10.42 4.92
N GLY A 13 3.64 9.43 5.17
CA GLY A 13 3.61 8.71 6.44
C GLY A 13 4.34 7.38 6.41
N LEU A 14 4.71 6.90 7.61
CA LEU A 14 5.30 5.57 7.83
C LEU A 14 4.27 4.43 7.77
N GLY A 15 2.99 4.78 7.69
CA GLY A 15 1.88 3.85 7.88
C GLY A 15 1.76 2.78 6.80
N ASN A 16 1.86 3.14 5.51
CA ASN A 16 1.64 2.14 4.45
C ASN A 16 2.86 1.23 4.30
N VAL A 17 4.09 1.76 4.24
CA VAL A 17 5.30 0.90 4.17
C VAL A 17 5.37 -0.11 5.31
N ARG A 18 5.08 0.30 6.55
CA ARG A 18 5.12 -0.62 7.71
C ARG A 18 4.04 -1.69 7.63
N ARG A 19 2.85 -1.30 7.17
CA ARG A 19 1.74 -2.22 6.94
C ARG A 19 2.10 -3.23 5.85
N MET A 20 2.62 -2.75 4.73
CA MET A 20 3.03 -3.61 3.62
C MET A 20 4.14 -4.56 4.03
N LEU A 21 5.14 -4.11 4.78
CA LEU A 21 6.18 -5.00 5.31
C LEU A 21 5.63 -6.06 6.28
N ALA A 22 4.63 -5.71 7.10
CA ALA A 22 3.98 -6.70 7.97
C ALA A 22 3.26 -7.79 7.16
N ILE A 23 2.56 -7.40 6.08
CA ILE A 23 1.92 -8.34 5.15
C ILE A 23 2.97 -9.20 4.46
N CYS A 24 4.01 -8.57 3.89
CA CYS A 24 5.05 -9.28 3.15
C CYS A 24 5.78 -10.30 4.04
N ARG A 25 6.10 -9.93 5.28
CA ARG A 25 6.70 -10.84 6.26
C ARG A 25 5.81 -12.06 6.50
N HIS A 26 4.53 -11.83 6.79
CA HIS A 26 3.61 -12.93 7.02
C HIS A 26 3.46 -13.84 5.79
N LEU A 27 3.45 -13.27 4.58
CA LEU A 27 3.39 -14.05 3.35
C LEU A 27 4.64 -14.90 3.14
N LEU A 28 5.84 -14.36 3.41
CA LEU A 28 7.10 -15.11 3.33
C LEU A 28 7.16 -16.23 4.37
N GLU A 29 6.66 -16.00 5.58
CA GLU A 29 6.58 -17.02 6.63
C GLU A 29 5.56 -18.12 6.32
N SER A 30 4.55 -17.82 5.50
CA SER A 30 3.39 -18.71 5.26
C SER A 30 3.42 -19.41 3.90
N ILE A 31 4.28 -18.98 2.98
CA ILE A 31 4.32 -19.47 1.61
C ILE A 31 5.75 -19.86 1.26
N ASP A 32 5.98 -21.17 1.16
CA ASP A 32 7.25 -21.71 0.70
C ASP A 32 7.60 -21.22 -0.72
N ASP A 33 8.89 -21.00 -0.96
CA ASP A 33 9.45 -20.66 -2.27
C ASP A 33 8.84 -19.38 -2.88
N LEU A 34 8.60 -18.37 -2.02
CA LEU A 34 8.14 -17.03 -2.38
C LEU A 34 9.30 -16.02 -2.35
N SER A 35 9.44 -15.24 -3.42
CA SER A 35 10.34 -14.08 -3.47
C SER A 35 9.52 -12.80 -3.66
N ILE A 36 9.83 -11.78 -2.85
CA ILE A 36 9.11 -10.49 -2.88
C ILE A 36 10.03 -9.36 -3.35
N LEU A 37 9.54 -8.57 -4.30
CA LEU A 37 10.14 -7.30 -4.69
C LEU A 37 9.23 -6.14 -4.30
N LEU A 38 9.64 -5.33 -3.33
CA LEU A 38 8.91 -4.14 -2.88
C LEU A 38 9.37 -2.88 -3.62
N VAL A 39 8.51 -2.31 -4.45
CA VAL A 39 8.73 -1.01 -5.09
C VAL A 39 8.06 0.08 -4.26
N THR A 40 8.82 0.99 -3.65
CA THR A 40 8.27 1.97 -2.68
C THR A 40 8.84 3.38 -2.81
N GLY A 41 7.98 4.39 -2.62
CA GLY A 41 8.37 5.80 -2.47
C GLY A 41 8.85 6.19 -1.07
N SER A 42 8.82 5.25 -0.11
CA SER A 42 9.11 5.53 1.30
C SER A 42 10.52 6.07 1.52
N ALA A 43 10.61 7.25 2.13
CA ALA A 43 11.88 7.89 2.45
C ALA A 43 12.69 7.15 3.53
N VAL A 44 12.09 6.21 4.26
CA VAL A 44 12.72 5.54 5.40
C VAL A 44 12.91 4.04 5.21
N ILE A 45 12.60 3.49 4.02
CA ILE A 45 12.64 2.03 3.79
C ILE A 45 13.99 1.42 4.20
N HIS A 46 15.09 2.13 3.91
CA HIS A 46 16.46 1.75 4.25
C HIS A 46 16.73 1.59 5.77
N SER A 47 15.89 2.19 6.62
CA SER A 47 16.02 2.12 8.08
C SER A 47 15.18 1.01 8.73
N LEU A 48 14.34 0.34 7.95
CA LEU A 48 13.44 -0.69 8.44
C LEU A 48 14.12 -2.06 8.30
N ARG A 49 13.85 -2.96 9.25
CA ARG A 49 14.28 -4.36 9.13
C ARG A 49 13.40 -5.08 8.11
N LEU A 50 14.04 -5.57 7.05
CA LEU A 50 13.42 -6.38 6.02
C LEU A 50 13.52 -7.86 6.39
N PRO A 51 12.50 -8.68 6.08
CA PRO A 51 12.63 -10.13 6.16
C PRO A 51 13.59 -10.64 5.07
N ASP A 52 14.12 -11.85 5.26
CA ASP A 52 14.84 -12.56 4.20
C ASP A 52 13.93 -12.77 2.98
N ASP A 53 14.52 -12.94 1.79
CA ASP A 53 13.80 -13.13 0.51
C ASP A 53 12.87 -11.97 0.07
N LEU A 54 13.00 -10.81 0.73
CA LEU A 54 12.44 -9.54 0.32
C LEU A 54 13.54 -8.56 -0.05
N ASP A 55 13.53 -8.11 -1.30
CA ASP A 55 14.32 -6.97 -1.75
C ASP A 55 13.42 -5.78 -2.11
N TYR A 56 14.00 -4.60 -2.32
CA TYR A 56 13.24 -3.39 -2.60
C TYR A 56 13.88 -2.47 -3.63
N ILE A 57 13.02 -1.81 -4.41
CA ILE A 57 13.37 -0.68 -5.26
C ILE A 57 12.84 0.58 -4.60
N LYS A 58 13.75 1.45 -4.17
CA LYS A 58 13.41 2.77 -3.66
C LYS A 58 13.19 3.74 -4.83
N LEU A 59 11.98 4.25 -4.94
CA LEU A 59 11.62 5.29 -5.89
C LEU A 59 12.01 6.68 -5.39
N PRO A 60 12.29 7.65 -6.28
CA PRO A 60 12.39 9.06 -5.93
C PRO A 60 11.20 9.53 -5.08
N CYS A 61 11.45 10.15 -3.93
CA CYS A 61 10.41 10.45 -2.97
C CYS A 61 9.55 11.63 -3.42
N LEU A 62 8.23 11.49 -3.28
CA LEU A 62 7.27 12.58 -3.37
C LEU A 62 6.83 13.00 -1.98
N THR A 63 6.45 14.27 -1.80
CA THR A 63 5.80 14.77 -0.59
C THR A 63 4.47 15.41 -0.94
N ARG A 64 3.51 15.37 -0.01
CA ARG A 64 2.19 15.99 -0.17
C ARG A 64 2.24 17.44 0.31
N VAL A 65 1.86 18.38 -0.55
CA VAL A 65 1.80 19.82 -0.22
C VAL A 65 0.37 20.31 0.00
N GLY A 66 -0.62 19.53 -0.46
CA GLY A 66 -2.04 19.85 -0.35
C GLY A 66 -2.92 18.63 -0.60
N ARG A 67 -4.25 18.79 -0.63
CA ARG A 67 -5.15 17.66 -0.87
C ARG A 67 -5.03 17.13 -2.31
N GLY A 68 -4.24 16.08 -2.50
CA GLY A 68 -4.04 15.46 -3.82
C GLY A 68 -2.89 16.07 -4.63
N GLU A 69 -2.22 17.07 -4.08
CA GLU A 69 -1.07 17.75 -4.67
C GLU A 69 0.23 17.18 -4.12
N TYR A 70 1.18 16.95 -5.03
CA TYR A 70 2.47 16.36 -4.75
C TYR A 70 3.58 17.25 -5.29
N THR A 71 4.73 17.20 -4.66
CA THR A 71 5.99 17.74 -5.20
C THR A 71 7.13 16.75 -4.95
N ALA A 72 8.23 16.91 -5.68
CA ALA A 72 9.46 16.19 -5.39
C ALA A 72 9.93 16.53 -3.98
N LYS A 73 10.26 15.51 -3.17
CA LYS A 73 10.68 15.74 -1.79
C LYS A 73 12.12 16.21 -1.67
N TYR A 74 13.01 15.65 -2.50
CA TYR A 74 14.46 15.84 -2.39
C TYR A 74 15.12 16.32 -3.68
N LEU A 75 14.55 15.98 -4.84
CA LEU A 75 15.10 16.37 -6.13
C LEU A 75 14.66 17.79 -6.48
N SER A 76 15.57 18.59 -7.00
CA SER A 76 15.29 19.91 -7.60
C SER A 76 14.75 19.78 -9.04
N SER A 77 13.79 18.87 -9.22
CA SER A 77 13.16 18.56 -10.51
C SER A 77 11.66 18.84 -10.43
N SER A 78 11.02 19.03 -11.57
CA SER A 78 9.57 19.16 -11.64
C SER A 78 8.88 17.86 -11.19
N LEU A 79 7.61 17.98 -10.77
CA LEU A 79 6.81 16.80 -10.41
C LEU A 79 6.70 15.82 -11.59
N GLU A 80 6.54 16.34 -12.81
CA GLU A 80 6.36 15.54 -14.02
C GLU A 80 7.60 14.70 -14.36
N GLU A 81 8.79 15.30 -14.32
CA GLU A 81 10.05 14.58 -14.52
C GLU A 81 10.23 13.46 -13.48
N VAL A 82 9.91 13.75 -12.22
CA VAL A 82 10.03 12.75 -11.14
C VAL A 82 9.01 11.63 -11.30
N VAL A 83 7.76 11.93 -11.69
CA VAL A 83 6.74 10.91 -11.96
C VAL A 83 7.12 10.06 -13.16
N THR A 84 7.70 10.65 -14.21
CA THR A 84 8.20 9.92 -15.39
C THR A 84 9.29 8.94 -14.99
N LEU A 85 10.33 9.42 -14.28
CA LEU A 85 11.40 8.55 -13.78
C LEU A 85 10.86 7.43 -12.87
N ARG A 86 9.88 7.73 -12.01
CA ARG A 86 9.24 6.72 -11.17
C ARG A 86 8.52 5.66 -12.01
N SER A 87 7.76 6.09 -13.03
CA SER A 87 7.05 5.19 -13.93
C SER A 87 7.99 4.27 -14.69
N ASP A 88 9.10 4.80 -15.21
CA ASP A 88 10.14 4.03 -15.91
C ASP A 88 10.79 2.98 -15.02
N LEU A 89 11.10 3.35 -13.76
CA LEU A 89 11.66 2.41 -12.78
C LEU A 89 10.67 1.30 -12.43
N ILE A 90 9.38 1.61 -12.29
CA ILE A 90 8.34 0.61 -12.01
C ILE A 90 8.20 -0.34 -13.20
N LEU A 91 8.12 0.20 -14.42
CA LEU A 91 8.03 -0.59 -15.65
C LEU A 91 9.25 -1.52 -15.80
N ALA A 92 10.46 -0.99 -15.59
CA ALA A 92 11.68 -1.78 -15.62
C ALA A 92 11.67 -2.91 -14.58
N ALA A 93 11.19 -2.62 -13.36
CA ALA A 93 11.04 -3.63 -12.32
C ALA A 93 10.08 -4.75 -12.76
N VAL A 94 8.88 -4.40 -13.22
CA VAL A 94 7.87 -5.38 -13.70
C VAL A 94 8.41 -6.20 -14.87
N ARG A 95 9.04 -5.56 -15.86
CA ARG A 95 9.56 -6.21 -17.07
C ARG A 95 10.64 -7.25 -16.78
N ASN A 96 11.55 -6.94 -15.86
CA ASN A 96 12.69 -7.81 -15.56
C ASN A 96 12.36 -8.83 -14.46
N PHE A 97 11.61 -8.42 -13.44
CA PHE A 97 11.20 -9.31 -12.35
C PHE A 97 10.12 -10.32 -12.79
N LYS A 98 9.28 -9.95 -13.76
CA LYS A 98 8.18 -10.77 -14.33
C LYS A 98 7.31 -11.41 -13.23
N PRO A 99 6.64 -10.62 -12.39
CA PRO A 99 5.92 -11.16 -11.24
C PRO A 99 4.78 -12.10 -11.64
N ASP A 100 4.54 -13.14 -10.84
CA ASP A 100 3.33 -13.96 -10.94
C ASP A 100 2.12 -13.24 -10.34
N LEU A 101 2.37 -12.36 -9.37
CA LEU A 101 1.38 -11.51 -8.70
C LEU A 101 1.90 -10.08 -8.53
N LEU A 102 1.13 -9.10 -8.98
CA LEU A 102 1.29 -7.68 -8.68
C LEU A 102 0.30 -7.29 -7.58
N MET A 103 0.81 -6.83 -6.43
CA MET A 103 0.02 -6.26 -5.35
C MET A 103 0.22 -4.75 -5.29
N VAL A 104 -0.87 -3.98 -5.41
CA VAL A 104 -0.83 -2.52 -5.38
C VAL A 104 -1.49 -2.02 -4.10
N ASP A 105 -0.75 -1.24 -3.31
CA ASP A 105 -1.27 -0.57 -2.11
C ASP A 105 -2.03 0.72 -2.46
N LYS A 106 -3.28 0.79 -2.00
CA LYS A 106 -4.15 1.97 -1.84
C LYS A 106 -4.59 2.69 -3.13
N LYS A 107 -3.69 2.92 -4.09
CA LYS A 107 -3.94 3.74 -5.27
C LYS A 107 -3.94 2.88 -6.54
N PRO A 108 -5.10 2.65 -7.18
CA PRO A 108 -5.23 1.73 -8.31
C PRO A 108 -4.31 2.02 -9.51
N LEU A 109 -3.94 3.28 -9.72
CA LEU A 109 -3.06 3.69 -10.83
C LEU A 109 -1.71 4.23 -10.32
N GLY A 110 -1.43 4.08 -9.02
CA GLY A 110 -0.27 4.71 -8.39
C GLY A 110 -0.41 6.23 -8.24
N VAL A 111 0.68 6.88 -7.83
CA VAL A 111 0.72 8.35 -7.76
C VAL A 111 0.76 8.91 -9.18
N LYS A 112 -0.16 9.83 -9.49
CA LYS A 112 -0.21 10.51 -10.82
C LYS A 112 -0.17 9.53 -12.00
N ARG A 113 -0.83 8.37 -11.86
CA ARG A 113 -0.97 7.34 -12.91
C ARG A 113 0.34 6.67 -13.34
N GLU A 114 1.38 6.73 -12.51
CA GLU A 114 2.70 6.13 -12.80
C GLU A 114 2.71 4.61 -13.02
N LEU A 115 1.62 3.90 -12.66
CA LEU A 115 1.49 2.45 -12.92
C LEU A 115 0.97 2.10 -14.32
N ILE A 116 0.44 3.06 -15.09
CA ILE A 116 -0.21 2.76 -16.38
C ILE A 116 0.74 2.00 -17.32
N PRO A 117 1.98 2.43 -17.58
CA PRO A 117 2.87 1.71 -18.49
C PRO A 117 3.18 0.28 -18.02
N ALA A 118 3.25 0.07 -16.70
CA ALA A 118 3.45 -1.27 -16.14
C ALA A 118 2.21 -2.16 -16.33
N PHE A 119 1.00 -1.63 -16.17
CA PHE A 119 -0.23 -2.38 -16.47
C PHE A 119 -0.37 -2.73 -17.94
N GLU A 120 -0.08 -1.78 -18.84
CA GLU A 120 -0.09 -2.00 -20.29
C GLU A 120 0.88 -3.13 -20.66
N TYR A 121 2.12 -3.08 -20.16
CA TYR A 121 3.09 -4.15 -20.35
C TYR A 121 2.61 -5.50 -19.81
N LEU A 122 1.97 -5.54 -18.64
CA LEU A 122 1.43 -6.80 -18.08
C LEU A 122 0.34 -7.38 -18.98
N VAL A 123 -0.58 -6.55 -19.49
CA VAL A 123 -1.64 -7.02 -20.40
C VAL A 123 -1.06 -7.59 -21.69
N GLU A 124 -0.05 -6.92 -22.26
CA GLU A 124 0.52 -7.32 -23.55
C GLU A 124 1.51 -8.49 -23.45
N SER A 125 2.36 -8.49 -22.43
CA SER A 125 3.54 -9.36 -22.37
C SER A 125 3.50 -10.41 -21.26
N LEU A 126 2.69 -10.21 -20.21
CA LEU A 126 2.57 -11.13 -19.07
C LEU A 126 1.10 -11.29 -18.63
N PRO A 127 0.18 -11.71 -19.52
CA PRO A 127 -1.26 -11.72 -19.24
C PRO A 127 -1.66 -12.63 -18.07
N GLU A 128 -0.83 -13.62 -17.75
CA GLU A 128 -1.04 -14.54 -16.63
C GLU A 128 -0.76 -13.93 -15.26
N THR A 129 -0.01 -12.82 -15.18
CA THR A 129 0.24 -12.11 -13.92
C THR A 129 -1.09 -11.71 -13.31
N LYS A 130 -1.33 -12.10 -12.06
CA LYS A 130 -2.51 -11.67 -11.30
C LYS A 130 -2.28 -10.30 -10.70
N LYS A 131 -3.32 -9.48 -10.62
CA LYS A 131 -3.26 -8.09 -10.15
C LYS A 131 -4.24 -7.91 -9.01
N ILE A 132 -3.76 -7.53 -7.85
CA ILE A 132 -4.58 -7.32 -6.66
C ILE A 132 -4.39 -5.92 -6.11
N LEU A 133 -5.50 -5.29 -5.74
CA LEU A 133 -5.50 -4.01 -5.04
C LEU A 133 -5.72 -4.30 -3.57
N ILE A 134 -4.90 -3.71 -2.70
CA ILE A 134 -5.11 -3.76 -1.26
C ILE A 134 -5.44 -2.37 -0.74
N ILE A 135 -6.57 -2.23 -0.04
CA ILE A 135 -7.03 -0.97 0.55
C ILE A 135 -7.44 -1.17 2.00
N ARG A 136 -7.54 -0.06 2.75
CA ARG A 136 -8.21 -0.07 4.06
C ARG A 136 -9.70 0.09 3.87
N ASP A 137 -10.47 -0.37 4.85
CA ASP A 137 -11.89 -0.03 4.96
C ASP A 137 -12.11 1.49 5.01
N VAL A 138 -11.37 2.21 5.86
CA VAL A 138 -11.45 3.67 5.97
C VAL A 138 -10.27 4.34 5.26
N LEU A 139 -10.57 4.96 4.12
CA LEU A 139 -9.63 5.74 3.33
C LEU A 139 -9.59 7.21 3.75
N ASP A 140 -10.76 7.86 3.72
CA ASP A 140 -11.03 9.25 4.14
C ASP A 140 -12.57 9.44 4.15
N GLN A 141 -13.06 10.68 4.24
CA GLN A 141 -14.48 11.02 4.14
C GLN A 141 -15.10 10.48 2.84
N PRO A 142 -16.24 9.75 2.91
CA PRO A 142 -16.94 9.16 1.77
C PRO A 142 -17.05 10.06 0.54
N ARG A 143 -17.62 11.27 0.69
CA ARG A 143 -17.84 12.21 -0.42
C ARG A 143 -16.54 12.61 -1.13
N ILE A 144 -15.44 12.74 -0.38
CA ILE A 144 -14.14 13.09 -0.95
C ILE A 144 -13.58 11.93 -1.74
N ILE A 145 -13.68 10.71 -1.21
CA ILE A 145 -13.20 9.49 -1.86
C ILE A 145 -13.97 9.25 -3.16
N VAL A 146 -15.30 9.28 -3.12
CA VAL A 146 -16.14 9.08 -4.32
C VAL A 146 -15.79 10.10 -5.40
N SER A 147 -15.83 11.40 -5.09
CA SER A 147 -15.50 12.44 -6.07
C SER A 147 -14.08 12.33 -6.62
N ASN A 148 -13.12 11.96 -5.78
CA ASN A 148 -11.74 11.74 -6.22
C ASN A 148 -11.61 10.52 -7.13
N TRP A 149 -12.26 9.41 -6.80
CA TRP A 149 -12.18 8.17 -7.53
C TRP A 149 -12.85 8.26 -8.90
N GLU A 150 -14.01 8.91 -8.98
CA GLU A 150 -14.68 9.23 -10.25
C GLU A 150 -13.77 10.08 -11.14
N ARG A 151 -13.29 11.23 -10.63
CA ARG A 151 -12.46 12.16 -11.40
C ARG A 151 -11.18 11.54 -11.93
N ASN A 152 -10.59 10.61 -11.17
CA ASN A 152 -9.31 10.00 -11.52
C ASN A 152 -9.45 8.67 -12.28
N GLY A 153 -10.68 8.17 -12.48
CA GLY A 153 -10.96 6.91 -13.18
C GLY A 153 -10.56 5.68 -12.37
N HIS A 154 -10.63 5.75 -11.03
CA HIS A 154 -10.23 4.63 -10.17
C HIS A 154 -11.21 3.46 -10.23
N TYR A 155 -12.52 3.72 -10.32
CA TYR A 155 -13.50 2.64 -10.49
C TYR A 155 -13.26 1.83 -11.77
N GLU A 156 -13.07 2.52 -12.90
CA GLU A 156 -12.76 1.87 -14.18
C GLU A 156 -11.44 1.12 -14.13
N ALA A 157 -10.41 1.70 -13.52
CA ALA A 157 -9.14 1.00 -13.33
C ALA A 157 -9.32 -0.30 -12.52
N ILE A 158 -10.09 -0.29 -11.43
CA ILE A 158 -10.35 -1.48 -10.62
C ILE A 158 -11.17 -2.52 -11.40
N LYS A 159 -12.18 -2.06 -12.14
CA LYS A 159 -13.02 -2.90 -12.98
C LYS A 159 -12.22 -3.61 -14.07
N HIS A 160 -11.23 -2.96 -14.68
CA HIS A 160 -10.55 -3.50 -15.86
C HIS A 160 -9.16 -4.08 -15.59
N LEU A 161 -8.42 -3.54 -14.62
CA LEU A 161 -7.01 -3.89 -14.41
C LEU A 161 -6.78 -4.87 -13.26
N TYR A 162 -7.75 -5.02 -12.34
CA TYR A 162 -7.58 -5.82 -11.14
C TYR A 162 -8.42 -7.09 -11.15
N ASP A 163 -7.83 -8.18 -10.67
CA ASP A 163 -8.47 -9.48 -10.52
C ASP A 163 -9.18 -9.60 -9.15
N ARG A 164 -8.63 -8.97 -8.10
CA ARG A 164 -9.21 -8.92 -6.74
C ARG A 164 -8.94 -7.59 -6.04
N VAL A 165 -9.83 -7.26 -5.11
CA VAL A 165 -9.69 -6.13 -4.17
C VAL A 165 -9.73 -6.68 -2.74
N LEU A 166 -8.62 -6.56 -2.03
CA LEU A 166 -8.49 -6.97 -0.64
C LEU A 166 -8.71 -5.78 0.28
N ILE A 167 -9.71 -5.87 1.15
CA ILE A 167 -10.06 -4.81 2.10
C ILE A 167 -9.55 -5.21 3.49
N LEU A 168 -8.62 -4.41 4.00
CA LEU A 168 -8.11 -4.50 5.35
C LEU A 168 -9.10 -3.84 6.31
N GLY A 169 -10.10 -4.62 6.70
CA GLY A 169 -11.13 -4.23 7.65
C GLY A 169 -12.25 -5.26 7.72
N GLN A 170 -13.31 -4.89 8.43
CA GLN A 170 -14.50 -5.72 8.62
C GLN A 170 -15.75 -4.94 8.23
N ARG A 171 -16.61 -5.55 7.42
CA ARG A 171 -17.79 -4.90 6.85
C ARG A 171 -18.77 -4.45 7.93
N GLU A 172 -18.83 -5.20 9.02
CA GLU A 172 -19.71 -4.96 10.17
C GLU A 172 -19.33 -3.68 10.93
N ILE A 173 -18.07 -3.24 10.82
CA ILE A 173 -17.57 -2.01 11.46
C ILE A 173 -17.66 -0.83 10.50
N PHE A 174 -17.28 -1.03 9.23
CA PHE A 174 -17.38 -0.03 8.19
C PHE A 174 -17.59 -0.72 6.84
N ASP A 175 -18.63 -0.33 6.10
CA ASP A 175 -18.93 -0.90 4.79
C ASP A 175 -18.42 0.01 3.64
N PRO A 176 -17.17 -0.15 3.18
CA PRO A 176 -16.61 0.68 2.11
C PRO A 176 -17.31 0.48 0.76
N ILE A 177 -17.98 -0.65 0.55
CA ILE A 177 -18.74 -0.89 -0.70
C ILE A 177 -19.85 0.15 -0.81
N LYS A 178 -20.59 0.34 0.28
CA LYS A 178 -21.67 1.32 0.36
C LYS A 178 -21.13 2.74 0.46
N GLU A 179 -20.21 2.98 1.39
CA GLU A 179 -19.71 4.33 1.69
C GLU A 179 -18.92 4.95 0.53
N TYR A 180 -18.23 4.12 -0.25
CA TYR A 180 -17.47 4.57 -1.43
C TYR A 180 -18.14 4.21 -2.75
N SER A 181 -19.43 3.88 -2.75
CA SER A 181 -20.23 3.65 -3.97
C SER A 181 -19.56 2.70 -4.97
N PHE A 182 -19.07 1.55 -4.51
CA PHE A 182 -18.40 0.61 -5.41
C PHE A 182 -19.39 0.06 -6.44
N PRO A 183 -19.05 0.07 -7.74
CA PRO A 183 -19.90 -0.53 -8.76
C PRO A 183 -19.90 -2.06 -8.63
N VAL A 184 -20.94 -2.72 -9.12
CA VAL A 184 -21.17 -4.16 -8.96
C VAL A 184 -19.97 -4.99 -9.42
N GLU A 185 -19.35 -4.60 -10.53
CA GLU A 185 -18.19 -5.29 -11.11
C GLU A 185 -16.93 -5.19 -10.23
N VAL A 186 -16.87 -4.19 -9.34
CA VAL A 186 -15.84 -4.09 -8.31
C VAL A 186 -16.23 -4.93 -7.10
N ILE A 187 -17.51 -4.91 -6.70
CA ILE A 187 -18.03 -5.67 -5.55
C ILE A 187 -17.72 -7.16 -5.69
N ASP A 188 -17.91 -7.74 -6.87
CA ASP A 188 -17.66 -9.17 -7.14
C ASP A 188 -16.19 -9.58 -6.96
N LYS A 189 -15.28 -8.60 -6.90
CA LYS A 189 -13.84 -8.82 -6.71
C LYS A 189 -13.40 -8.58 -5.27
N VAL A 190 -14.28 -8.09 -4.40
CA VAL A 190 -13.93 -7.68 -3.04
C VAL A 190 -13.81 -8.88 -2.11
N SER A 191 -12.80 -8.86 -1.25
CA SER A 191 -12.67 -9.78 -0.12
C SER A 191 -12.22 -9.00 1.12
N PHE A 192 -12.93 -9.17 2.23
CA PHE A 192 -12.55 -8.58 3.51
C PHE A 192 -11.53 -9.49 4.21
N CYS A 193 -10.40 -8.92 4.63
CA CYS A 193 -9.26 -9.64 5.21
C CYS A 193 -9.10 -9.39 6.72
N GLY A 194 -10.00 -8.62 7.34
CA GLY A 194 -9.85 -8.19 8.72
C GLY A 194 -8.71 -7.20 8.92
N TYR A 195 -8.40 -6.92 10.18
CA TYR A 195 -7.34 -5.97 10.55
C TYR A 195 -5.99 -6.65 10.72
N ILE A 196 -4.93 -5.95 10.34
CA ILE A 196 -3.56 -6.41 10.54
C ILE A 196 -3.21 -6.25 12.01
N LYS A 197 -3.03 -7.39 12.69
CA LYS A 197 -2.57 -7.43 14.06
C LYS A 197 -1.10 -7.02 14.13
N LYS A 198 -0.78 -6.06 14.99
CA LYS A 198 0.60 -5.78 15.35
C LYS A 198 1.01 -6.72 16.46
N GLU A 199 2.18 -7.35 16.35
CA GLU A 199 2.76 -8.09 17.47
C GLU A 199 2.98 -7.15 18.66
N SER A 200 2.44 -7.55 19.81
CA SER A 200 2.67 -6.91 21.08
C SER A 200 3.66 -7.74 21.88
N ASP A 201 4.68 -7.09 22.42
CA ASP A 201 5.63 -7.71 23.34
C ASP A 201 5.19 -7.35 24.79
N PRO A 202 4.70 -8.33 25.56
CA PRO A 202 4.23 -8.08 26.93
C PRO A 202 5.33 -7.51 27.83
N GLU A 203 6.58 -7.95 27.67
CA GLU A 203 7.71 -7.47 28.47
C GLU A 203 7.98 -5.99 28.20
N LYS A 204 7.96 -5.57 26.93
CA LYS A 204 8.07 -4.14 26.59
C LYS A 204 6.93 -3.32 27.17
N SER A 205 5.70 -3.87 27.19
CA SER A 205 4.55 -3.16 27.78
C SER A 205 4.76 -2.93 29.29
N LEU A 206 5.26 -3.95 30.01
CA LEU A 206 5.58 -3.87 31.44
C LEU A 206 6.76 -2.92 31.70
N GLU A 207 7.80 -2.96 30.86
CA GLU A 207 8.93 -2.03 30.94
C GLU A 207 8.47 -0.57 30.78
N ILE A 208 7.62 -0.27 29.79
CA ILE A 208 7.08 1.07 29.58
C ILE A 208 6.25 1.53 30.78
N ARG A 209 5.40 0.66 31.35
CA ARG A 209 4.63 0.97 32.57
C ARG A 209 5.55 1.31 33.74
N ARG A 210 6.58 0.50 34.00
CA ARG A 210 7.58 0.77 35.05
C ARG A 210 8.30 2.10 34.82
N ARG A 211 8.74 2.38 33.59
CA ARG A 211 9.43 3.63 33.25
C ARG A 211 8.55 4.87 33.44
N LEU A 212 7.25 4.73 33.22
CA LEU A 212 6.27 5.79 33.43
C LEU A 212 5.72 5.85 34.86
N LEU A 213 6.24 5.01 35.77
CA LEU A 213 5.81 4.89 37.17
C LEU A 213 4.29 4.63 37.31
N ILE A 214 3.75 3.81 36.43
CA ILE A 214 2.33 3.42 36.42
C ILE A 214 2.18 2.16 37.26
N GLU A 215 1.38 2.24 38.31
CA GLU A 215 1.10 1.11 39.20
C GLU A 215 0.25 0.02 38.53
N ASP A 216 0.27 -1.19 39.09
CA ASP A 216 -0.58 -2.27 38.64
C ASP A 216 -2.05 -1.92 38.85
N GLY A 217 -2.87 -2.12 37.81
CA GLY A 217 -4.28 -1.73 37.80
C GLY A 217 -4.53 -0.24 37.56
N GLN A 218 -3.51 0.63 37.60
CA GLN A 218 -3.67 2.04 37.27
C GLN A 218 -3.98 2.23 35.77
N GLN A 219 -5.01 3.03 35.49
CA GLN A 219 -5.42 3.35 34.13
C GLN A 219 -4.43 4.32 33.48
N LEU A 220 -4.06 4.02 32.24
CA LEU A 220 -3.22 4.87 31.41
C LEU A 220 -4.02 5.32 30.18
N VAL A 221 -4.13 6.63 29.99
CA VAL A 221 -4.68 7.21 28.76
C VAL A 221 -3.54 7.70 27.89
N LEU A 222 -3.40 7.12 26.69
CA LEU A 222 -2.46 7.58 25.68
C LEU A 222 -3.19 8.48 24.68
N VAL A 223 -2.74 9.73 24.57
CA VAL A 223 -3.23 10.67 23.56
C VAL A 223 -2.12 10.90 22.53
N THR A 224 -2.36 10.49 21.29
CA THR A 224 -1.46 10.80 20.16
C THR A 224 -2.22 11.67 19.16
N PRO A 225 -1.83 12.94 18.96
CA PRO A 225 -2.61 13.84 18.11
C PRO A 225 -2.52 13.52 16.61
N GLY A 226 -1.61 12.63 16.18
CA GLY A 226 -1.40 12.29 14.76
C GLY A 226 -0.98 13.51 13.94
N ARG A 227 0.31 13.67 13.66
CA ARG A 227 0.79 14.81 12.85
C ARG A 227 0.49 14.63 11.36
#